data_AF-A0A959P562-F1
#
_entry.id   AF-A0A959P562-F1
#
_cell.length_a   1.000
_cell.length_b   1.000
_cell.length_c   1.000
_cell.angle_alpha   90.00
_cell.angle_beta   90.00
_cell.angle_gamma   90.00
#
_symmetry.space_group_name_H-M   'P 1'
#
loop_
_entity.id
_entity.type
_entity.pdbx_description
1 polymer ?
#
loop_
_entity_poly.entity_id
_entity_poly.type
_entity_poly.pdbx_seq_one_letter_code
_entity_poly.pdbx_strand_id
1 'polypeptide(L)'
;MDKIKKIFSYLFPLILMILFLYIAFKNIDFEEVLNIFSNISITWLFVYFVIWSFSHIFRAYRWGIIIHSVKEKTSLLNLFGATMVG
;
A
#
# COMPACT_ATOMS: atom_id res chain seq x y z
N MET A 1 -21.09 -17.99 -20.79
CA MET A 1 -19.94 -18.30 -19.92
C MET A 1 -19.32 -17.03 -19.32
N ASP A 2 -19.27 -15.92 -20.06
CA ASP A 2 -18.48 -14.73 -19.68
C ASP A 2 -19.08 -13.89 -18.56
N LYS A 3 -20.42 -13.82 -18.46
CA LYS A 3 -21.10 -13.10 -17.35
C LYS A 3 -20.86 -13.76 -15.99
N ILE A 4 -20.89 -15.10 -15.93
CA ILE A 4 -20.66 -15.85 -14.69
C ILE A 4 -19.21 -15.70 -14.22
N LYS A 5 -18.24 -15.81 -15.14
CA LYS A 5 -16.82 -15.55 -14.85
C LYS A 5 -16.60 -14.13 -14.34
N LYS A 6 -17.24 -13.13 -14.96
CA LYS A 6 -17.16 -11.73 -14.55
C LYS A 6 -17.77 -11.47 -13.17
N ILE A 7 -18.90 -12.10 -12.85
CA ILE A 7 -19.52 -12.00 -11.52
C ILE A 7 -18.60 -12.63 -10.46
N PHE A 8 -18.06 -13.82 -10.74
CA PHE A 8 -17.14 -14.51 -9.84
C PHE A 8 -15.86 -13.70 -9.58
N SER A 9 -15.29 -13.04 -10.59
CA SER A 9 -14.07 -12.24 -10.44
C SER A 9 -14.23 -11.04 -9.49
N TYR A 10 -15.46 -10.56 -9.26
CA TYR A 10 -15.71 -9.49 -8.28
C TYR A 10 -16.19 -10.04 -6.93
N LEU A 11 -17.07 -11.05 -6.94
CA LEU A 11 -17.60 -11.63 -5.71
C LEU A 11 -16.53 -12.34 -4.87
N PHE A 12 -15.60 -13.04 -5.52
CA PHE A 12 -14.59 -13.79 -4.79
C PHE A 12 -13.64 -12.88 -3.97
N PRO A 13 -13.03 -11.83 -4.54
CA PRO A 13 -12.26 -10.87 -3.76
C PRO A 13 -13.08 -10.17 -2.68
N LEU A 14 -14.35 -9.86 -2.95
CA LEU A 14 -15.23 -9.21 -1.97
C LEU A 14 -15.50 -10.11 -0.76
N ILE A 15 -15.79 -11.40 -1.00
CA ILE A 15 -15.98 -12.38 0.07
C ILE A 15 -14.70 -12.55 0.88
N LEU A 16 -13.54 -12.64 0.21
CA LEU A 16 -12.25 -12.72 0.91
C LEU A 16 -11.97 -11.47 1.75
N MET A 17 -12.27 -10.27 1.23
CA MET A 17 -12.14 -9.03 1.98
C MET A 17 -12.99 -9.06 3.26
N ILE A 18 -14.27 -9.42 3.14
CA ILE A 18 -15.17 -9.52 4.31
C ILE A 18 -14.67 -10.57 5.30
N LEU A 19 -14.26 -11.74 4.80
CA LEU A 19 -13.73 -12.83 5.62
C LEU A 19 -12.48 -12.40 6.40
N PHE A 20 -11.51 -11.78 5.73
CA PHE A 20 -10.28 -11.34 6.37
C PHE A 20 -10.48 -10.16 7.31
N LEU A 21 -11.39 -9.22 7.00
CA LEU A 21 -11.78 -8.18 7.94
C LEU A 21 -12.43 -8.79 9.19
N TYR A 22 -13.35 -9.74 9.00
CA TYR A 22 -13.96 -10.45 10.13
C TYR A 22 -12.89 -11.13 10.98
N ILE A 23 -11.98 -11.89 10.38
CA ILE A 23 -10.89 -12.56 11.11
C ILE A 23 -9.98 -11.55 11.82
N ALA A 24 -9.62 -10.45 11.15
CA ALA A 24 -8.72 -9.44 11.69
C ALA A 24 -9.31 -8.73 12.91
N PHE A 25 -10.61 -8.48 12.94
CA PHE A 25 -11.28 -7.77 14.02
C PHE A 25 -12.06 -8.68 14.98
N LYS A 26 -12.07 -10.00 14.75
CA LYS A 26 -12.74 -10.95 15.62
C LYS A 26 -12.10 -10.90 17.01
N ASN A 27 -12.91 -10.59 18.02
CA ASN A 27 -12.49 -10.48 19.41
C ASN A 27 -11.54 -9.30 19.70
N ILE A 28 -11.50 -8.28 18.85
CA ILE A 28 -10.79 -7.03 19.15
C ILE A 28 -11.73 -6.05 19.85
N ASP A 29 -11.28 -5.49 20.97
CA ASP A 29 -11.93 -4.34 21.59
C ASP A 29 -11.52 -3.06 20.85
N PHE A 30 -12.49 -2.43 20.19
CA PHE A 30 -12.25 -1.22 19.41
C PHE A 30 -11.85 -0.02 20.28
N GLU A 31 -12.34 0.04 21.52
CA GLU A 31 -11.99 1.12 22.45
C GLU A 31 -10.52 1.02 22.87
N GLU A 32 -10.05 -0.20 23.16
CA GLU A 32 -8.64 -0.45 23.47
C GLU A 32 -7.73 -0.06 22.30
N VAL A 33 -8.11 -0.41 21.08
CA VAL A 33 -7.36 -0.02 19.87
C VAL A 33 -7.24 1.50 19.77
N LEU A 34 -8.35 2.23 19.91
CA LEU A 34 -8.32 3.71 19.85
C LEU A 34 -7.44 4.30 20.96
N ASN A 35 -7.46 3.72 22.16
CA ASN A 35 -6.60 4.15 23.26
C ASN A 35 -5.11 3.89 22.98
N ILE A 36 -4.76 2.77 22.32
CA ILE A 36 -3.38 2.52 21.89
C ILE A 36 -2.95 3.56 20.85
N PHE A 37 -3.81 3.87 19.86
CA PHE A 37 -3.52 4.86 18.83
C PHE A 37 -3.34 6.27 19.37
N SER A 38 -4.10 6.67 20.39
CA SER A 38 -3.98 8.01 20.99
C SER A 38 -2.65 8.23 21.73
N ASN A 39 -1.99 7.14 22.14
CA ASN A 39 -0.72 7.15 22.87
C ASN A 39 0.50 6.87 21.98
N ILE A 40 0.34 6.87 20.65
CA ILE A 40 1.46 6.62 19.73
C ILE A 40 2.55 7.70 19.87
N SER A 41 3.81 7.25 19.86
CA SER A 41 4.97 8.13 19.88
C SER A 41 5.14 8.85 18.54
N ILE A 42 5.14 10.18 18.58
CA ILE A 42 5.44 11.02 17.41
C ILE A 42 6.85 10.75 16.85
N THR A 43 7.80 10.39 17.71
CA THR A 43 9.17 10.05 17.32
C THR A 43 9.19 8.80 16.43
N TRP A 44 8.49 7.74 16.85
CA TRP A 44 8.39 6.52 16.05
C TRP A 44 7.58 6.72 14.77
N LEU A 45 6.55 7.58 14.78
CA LEU A 45 5.85 7.97 13.56
C LEU A 45 6.78 8.66 12.55
N PHE A 46 7.66 9.55 13.02
CA PHE A 46 8.65 10.20 12.17
C PHE A 46 9.67 9.20 11.60
N VAL A 47 10.19 8.28 12.43
CA VAL A 47 11.10 7.21 11.98
C VAL A 47 10.42 6.35 10.90
N TYR A 48 9.16 5.96 11.13
CA TYR A 48 8.37 5.24 10.13
C TYR A 48 8.26 6.03 8.83
N PHE A 49 7.92 7.32 8.90
CA PHE A 49 7.78 8.16 7.71
C PHE A 49 9.08 8.27 6.90
N VAL A 50 10.22 8.38 7.58
CA VAL A 50 11.54 8.41 6.94
C VAL A 50 11.83 7.09 6.22
N ILE A 51 11.65 5.94 6.89
CA ILE A 51 11.87 4.61 6.29
C ILE A 51 10.92 4.38 5.11
N TRP A 52 9.65 4.73 5.29
CA TRP A 52 8.63 4.63 4.26
C TRP A 52 8.97 5.47 3.02
N SER A 53 9.46 6.70 3.21
CA SER A 53 9.90 7.58 2.12
C SER A 53 11.08 6.97 1.36
N PHE A 54 12.08 6.41 2.05
CA PHE A 54 13.20 5.73 1.41
C PHE A 54 12.74 4.52 0.58
N SER A 55 11.79 3.73 1.08
CA SER A 55 11.20 2.63 0.32
C SER A 55 10.63 3.10 -1.03
N HIS A 56 9.94 4.25 -1.05
CA HIS A 56 9.37 4.83 -2.26
C HIS A 56 10.44 5.37 -3.22
N ILE A 57 11.50 5.98 -2.67
CA ILE A 57 12.65 6.44 -3.46
C ILE A 57 13.35 5.25 -4.13
N PHE A 58 13.58 4.15 -3.41
CA PHE A 58 14.18 2.94 -3.99
C PHE A 58 13.29 2.32 -5.06
N ARG A 59 11.97 2.29 -4.84
CA ARG A 59 11.01 1.84 -5.85
C ARG A 59 11.07 2.71 -7.10
N ALA A 60 11.16 4.03 -6.96
CA ALA A 60 11.30 4.98 -8.07
C ALA A 60 12.60 4.77 -8.85
N TYR A 61 13.72 4.59 -8.15
CA TYR A 61 15.01 4.28 -8.76
C TYR A 61 14.97 2.97 -9.55
N ARG A 62 14.40 1.91 -8.96
CA ARG A 62 14.22 0.61 -9.62
C ARG A 62 13.41 0.74 -10.91
N TRP A 63 12.33 1.53 -10.90
CA TRP A 63 11.56 1.80 -12.12
C TRP A 63 12.37 2.57 -13.16
N GLY A 64 13.21 3.51 -12.73
CA GLY A 64 14.16 4.20 -13.61
C GLY A 64 15.07 3.25 -14.38
N ILE A 65 15.59 2.21 -13.72
CA ILE A 65 16.40 1.17 -14.36
C ILE A 65 15.57 0.40 -15.41
N ILE A 66 14.34 0.00 -15.06
CA ILE A 66 13.48 -0.79 -15.96
C ILE A 66 13.15 -0.02 -17.24
N ILE A 67 12.83 1.28 -17.12
CA ILE A 67 12.44 2.09 -18.28
C ILE A 67 13.64 2.67 -19.03
N HIS A 68 14.86 2.50 -18.54
CA HIS A 68 16.06 3.08 -19.12
C HIS A 68 16.25 2.66 -20.60
N SER A 69 15.84 1.44 -20.95
CA SER A 69 15.84 0.94 -22.33
C SER A 69 14.89 1.68 -23.28
N VAL A 70 13.86 2.33 -22.75
CA VAL A 70 12.85 3.08 -23.51
C VAL A 70 13.08 4.59 -23.40
N LYS A 71 13.54 5.05 -22.24
CA LYS A 71 13.83 6.47 -21.95
C LYS A 71 15.01 6.58 -20.99
N GLU A 72 16.18 6.73 -21.59
CA GLU A 72 17.49 6.73 -20.92
C GLU A 72 17.61 7.76 -19.78
N LYS A 73 17.04 8.96 -19.98
CA LYS A 73 17.18 10.11 -19.07
C LYS A 73 15.87 10.54 -18.43
N THR A 74 15.31 9.69 -17.58
CA THR A 74 14.15 10.06 -16.75
C THR A 74 14.61 10.55 -15.38
N SER A 75 14.17 11.75 -14.97
CA SER A 75 14.54 12.30 -13.67
C SER A 75 13.95 11.48 -12.52
N LEU A 76 14.71 11.36 -11.43
CA LEU A 76 14.26 10.64 -10.23
C LEU A 76 13.00 11.28 -9.63
N LEU A 77 12.86 12.61 -9.71
CA LEU A 77 11.67 13.32 -9.23
C LEU A 77 10.40 12.93 -10.00
N ASN A 78 10.48 12.80 -11.32
CA ASN A 78 9.35 12.37 -12.14
C ASN A 78 9.00 10.89 -11.85
N LEU A 79 10.02 10.04 -11.70
CA LEU A 79 9.85 8.63 -11.32
C LEU A 79 9.24 8.48 -9.93
N PHE A 80 9.69 9.31 -8.98
CA PHE A 80 9.17 9.33 -7.62
C PHE A 80 7.72 9.79 -7.61
N GLY A 81 7.39 10.91 -8.27
CA GLY A 81 6.01 11.37 -8.41
C GLY A 81 5.09 10.30 -9.02
N ALA A 82 5.55 9.62 -10.07
CA ALA A 82 4.80 8.52 -10.68
C ALA A 82 4.61 7.33 -9.71
N THR A 83 5.65 6.99 -8.92
CA THR A 83 5.63 5.89 -7.93
C THR A 83 4.82 6.23 -6.67
N MET A 84 4.57 7.51 -6.40
CA MET A 84 3.72 7.97 -5.30
C MET A 84 2.24 7.92 -5.68
N VAL A 85 1.91 8.07 -6.97
CA VAL A 85 0.54 7.98 -7.50
C VAL A 85 0.16 6.55 -7.90
N GLY A 86 1.13 5.71 -8.31
CA GLY A 86 0.95 4.31 -8.75
C GLY A 86 2.15 3.39 -8.48
#